data_AF-U4UPW5-F1
#
_entry.id   AF-U4UPW5-F1
#
_cell.length_a   1.000
_cell.length_b   1.000
_cell.length_c   1.000
_cell.angle_alpha   90.00
_cell.angle_beta   90.00
_cell.angle_gamma   90.00
#
_symmetry.space_group_name_H-M   'P 1'
#
loop_
_entity.id
_entity.type
_entity.pdbx_description
1 polymer ?
#
loop_
_entity_poly.entity_id
_entity_poly.type
_entity_poly.pdbx_seq_one_letter_code
_entity_poly.pdbx_strand_id
1 'polypeptide(L)'
;MSDSEVQIDGRFIDLTDDAWRYDKLPDEDIEVPLHELADPEADSGDVHLTLKEQEQKWGDIMLSALRLGERCTVNECLQLDFLPLRCQCGKVFCSQHLQSHSQTCSKSRMLTEDELKCFDNVLVCSQDGCKDHSIVPMICPRCAKHFCIKHRHLTTCQDKTQEELQLEKDKFLQPARQFEQAKTLVDQQIQRRLAEGRKKPKSKELADKVQLMKIKNKATGLKTIPVLDKVYFNIHVPGKVVPVFVSKNWSL
;
A
#
# COMPACT_ATOMS: atom_id res chain seq x y z
N MET A 1 -19.30 -67.67 -43.35
CA MET A 1 -18.41 -66.55 -43.68
C MET A 1 -19.24 -65.30 -43.48
N SER A 2 -18.92 -64.49 -42.47
CA SER A 2 -19.71 -63.33 -42.06
C SER A 2 -19.23 -62.07 -42.76
N ASP A 3 -20.14 -61.31 -43.38
CA ASP A 3 -19.91 -59.99 -44.02
C ASP A 3 -19.39 -58.90 -43.06
N SER A 4 -19.18 -59.23 -41.78
CA SER A 4 -18.73 -58.30 -40.75
C SER A 4 -17.20 -58.20 -40.65
N GLU A 5 -16.44 -59.03 -41.35
CA GLU A 5 -14.98 -59.01 -41.33
C GLU A 5 -14.42 -58.47 -42.67
N VAL A 6 -13.70 -57.35 -42.61
CA VAL A 6 -13.05 -56.75 -43.78
C VAL A 6 -11.93 -57.67 -44.24
N GLN A 7 -12.02 -58.18 -45.47
CA GLN A 7 -10.95 -58.97 -46.05
C GLN A 7 -9.76 -58.07 -46.38
N ILE A 8 -8.67 -58.25 -45.64
CA ILE A 8 -7.39 -57.58 -45.92
C ILE A 8 -6.67 -58.41 -46.98
N ASP A 9 -6.25 -57.77 -48.07
CA ASP A 9 -5.47 -58.44 -49.12
C ASP A 9 -4.11 -58.85 -48.54
N GLY A 10 -3.91 -60.17 -48.45
CA GLY A 10 -2.73 -60.79 -47.84
C GLY A 10 -1.42 -60.33 -48.46
N ARG A 11 -1.43 -59.89 -49.72
CA ARG A 11 -0.25 -59.31 -50.37
C ARG A 11 0.27 -58.08 -49.63
N PHE A 12 -0.60 -57.23 -49.09
CA PHE A 12 -0.20 -56.04 -48.33
C PHE A 12 0.30 -56.42 -46.93
N ILE A 13 -0.18 -57.52 -46.37
CA ILE A 13 0.28 -58.03 -45.08
C ILE A 13 1.74 -58.48 -45.16
N ASP A 14 2.13 -59.12 -46.26
CA ASP A 14 3.49 -59.64 -46.49
C ASP A 14 4.49 -58.54 -46.91
N LEU A 15 4.00 -57.46 -47.53
CA LEU A 15 4.83 -56.32 -47.95
C LEU A 15 5.15 -55.35 -46.82
N THR A 16 4.30 -55.29 -45.79
CA THR A 16 4.42 -54.35 -44.69
C THR A 16 5.16 -55.00 -43.54
N ASP A 17 6.37 -54.54 -43.24
CA ASP A 17 7.10 -55.01 -42.07
C ASP A 17 6.48 -54.46 -40.77
N ASP A 18 6.78 -55.14 -39.66
CA ASP A 18 6.24 -54.72 -38.36
C ASP A 18 6.78 -53.34 -37.96
N ALA A 19 7.96 -52.94 -38.44
CA ALA A 19 8.52 -51.61 -38.20
C ALA A 19 7.62 -50.50 -38.76
N TRP A 20 7.15 -50.64 -40.00
CA TRP A 20 6.25 -49.67 -40.63
C TRP A 20 4.85 -49.67 -40.00
N ARG A 21 4.34 -50.82 -39.55
CA ARG A 21 3.03 -50.90 -38.86
C ARG A 21 2.97 -50.12 -37.56
N TYR A 22 4.09 -50.03 -36.86
CA TYR A 22 4.20 -49.30 -35.60
C TYR A 22 4.82 -47.91 -35.75
N ASP A 23 5.16 -47.50 -36.98
CA ASP A 23 5.68 -46.18 -37.25
C ASP A 23 4.59 -45.13 -37.01
N LYS A 24 4.91 -44.11 -36.20
CA LYS A 24 4.03 -43.00 -35.90
C LYS A 24 4.70 -41.75 -36.41
N LEU A 25 3.94 -40.94 -37.14
CA LEU A 25 4.41 -39.61 -37.53
C LEU A 25 4.86 -38.85 -36.27
N PRO A 26 6.00 -38.15 -36.34
CA PRO A 26 6.44 -37.32 -35.23
C PRO A 26 5.40 -36.22 -34.97
N ASP A 27 5.18 -35.92 -33.70
CA ASP A 27 4.37 -34.79 -33.27
C ASP A 27 5.18 -33.50 -33.51
N GLU A 28 5.12 -32.97 -34.73
CA GLU A 28 5.78 -31.71 -35.07
C GLU A 28 4.87 -30.52 -34.72
N ASP A 29 5.46 -29.47 -34.18
CA ASP A 29 4.76 -28.25 -33.83
C ASP A 29 4.37 -27.46 -35.09
N ILE A 30 3.18 -26.85 -35.05
CA ILE A 30 2.72 -25.93 -36.10
C ILE A 30 3.26 -24.54 -35.79
N GLU A 31 3.89 -23.88 -36.77
CA GLU A 31 4.29 -22.47 -36.66
C GLU A 31 3.04 -21.57 -36.60
N VAL A 32 2.62 -21.21 -35.38
CA VAL A 32 1.51 -20.29 -35.15
C VAL A 32 2.02 -18.84 -35.10
N PRO A 33 1.49 -17.91 -35.92
CA PRO A 33 1.89 -16.51 -35.88
C PRO A 33 1.52 -15.85 -34.54
N LEU A 34 2.50 -15.66 -33.66
CA LEU A 34 2.28 -15.15 -32.30
C LEU A 34 1.60 -13.77 -32.26
N HIS A 35 1.83 -12.92 -33.27
CA HIS A 35 1.27 -11.57 -33.33
C HIS A 35 -0.25 -11.52 -33.59
N GLU A 36 -0.84 -12.62 -34.07
CA GLU A 36 -2.29 -12.78 -34.26
C GLU A 36 -2.97 -13.44 -33.06
N LEU A 37 -2.20 -13.81 -32.03
CA LEU A 37 -2.74 -14.37 -30.79
C LEU A 37 -2.94 -13.27 -29.74
N ALA A 38 -3.90 -13.50 -28.85
CA ALA A 38 -4.09 -12.69 -27.66
C ALA A 38 -3.01 -13.00 -26.61
N ASP A 39 -2.60 -11.99 -25.85
CA ASP A 39 -1.60 -12.14 -24.80
C ASP A 39 -2.22 -12.84 -23.57
N PRO A 40 -1.79 -14.07 -23.22
CA PRO A 40 -2.32 -14.80 -22.07
C PRO A 40 -1.94 -14.17 -20.71
N GLU A 41 -0.96 -13.27 -20.68
CA GLU A 41 -0.47 -12.60 -19.47
C GLU A 41 -0.94 -11.14 -19.33
N ALA A 42 -1.87 -10.70 -20.19
CA ALA A 42 -2.40 -9.33 -20.13
C ALA A 42 -3.22 -9.08 -18.85
N ASP A 43 -2.64 -8.37 -17.88
CA ASP A 43 -3.30 -7.89 -16.64
C ASP A 43 -4.37 -6.81 -16.90
N SER A 44 -4.37 -6.21 -18.10
CA SER A 44 -5.39 -5.26 -18.54
C SER A 44 -6.59 -6.00 -19.14
N GLY A 45 -7.81 -5.68 -18.69
CA GLY A 45 -9.07 -6.39 -18.96
C GLY A 45 -9.60 -6.47 -20.40
N ASP A 46 -8.72 -6.47 -21.41
CA ASP A 46 -9.05 -6.60 -22.83
C ASP A 46 -8.40 -7.90 -23.39
N VAL A 47 -8.72 -9.03 -22.74
CA VAL A 47 -8.17 -10.38 -23.00
C VAL A 47 -8.45 -10.90 -24.43
N HIS A 48 -9.29 -10.20 -25.21
CA HIS A 48 -9.71 -10.64 -26.54
C HIS A 48 -8.94 -9.95 -27.68
N LEU A 49 -8.05 -8.99 -27.40
CA LEU A 49 -7.29 -8.31 -28.45
C LEU A 49 -5.99 -9.05 -28.78
N THR A 50 -5.67 -9.14 -30.06
CA THR A 50 -4.38 -9.65 -30.53
C THR A 50 -3.26 -8.65 -30.21
N LEU A 51 -2.02 -9.13 -30.10
CA LEU A 51 -0.84 -8.26 -29.90
C LEU A 51 -0.77 -7.15 -30.96
N LYS A 52 -1.09 -7.47 -32.22
CA LYS A 52 -1.13 -6.50 -33.33
C LYS A 52 -2.20 -5.41 -33.14
N GLU A 53 -3.40 -5.77 -32.69
CA GLU A 53 -4.48 -4.81 -32.42
C GLU A 53 -4.16 -3.94 -31.20
N GLN A 54 -3.50 -4.50 -30.19
CA GLN A 54 -3.02 -3.76 -29.03
C GLN A 54 -2.02 -2.68 -29.46
N GLU A 55 -1.01 -3.00 -30.28
CA GLU A 55 -0.05 -2.01 -30.77
C GLU A 55 -0.71 -0.87 -31.57
N GLN A 56 -1.69 -1.19 -32.41
CA GLN A 56 -2.46 -0.18 -33.16
C GLN A 56 -3.25 0.74 -32.23
N LYS A 57 -3.89 0.18 -31.20
CA LYS A 57 -4.62 0.94 -30.17
C LYS A 57 -3.70 1.91 -29.42
N TRP A 58 -2.47 1.49 -29.10
CA TRP A 58 -1.48 2.37 -28.48
C TRP A 58 -1.05 3.50 -29.43
N GLY A 59 -0.90 3.21 -30.72
CA GLY A 59 -0.65 4.21 -31.75
C GLY A 59 -1.73 5.29 -31.83
N ASP A 60 -3.00 4.89 -31.83
CA ASP A 60 -4.14 5.83 -31.87
C ASP A 60 -4.28 6.64 -30.57
N ILE A 61 -4.04 6.01 -29.41
CA ILE A 61 -4.00 6.71 -28.12
C ILE A 61 -2.86 7.74 -28.11
N MET A 62 -1.68 7.39 -28.60
CA MET A 62 -0.54 8.31 -28.72
C MET A 62 -0.88 9.50 -29.62
N LEU A 63 -1.51 9.26 -30.78
CA LEU A 63 -1.88 10.30 -31.73
C LEU A 63 -2.96 11.24 -31.17
N SER A 64 -3.92 10.71 -30.42
CA SER A 64 -4.98 11.49 -29.77
C SER A 64 -4.50 12.24 -28.52
N ALA A 65 -3.54 11.67 -27.79
CA ALA A 65 -2.87 12.32 -26.66
C ALA A 65 -1.93 13.46 -27.09
N LEU A 66 -1.54 13.50 -28.38
CA LEU A 66 -0.70 14.54 -28.99
C LEU A 66 -1.40 15.90 -29.16
N ARG A 67 -2.31 16.26 -28.25
CA ARG A 67 -2.67 17.67 -28.05
C ARG A 67 -1.45 18.37 -27.45
N LEU A 68 -0.59 18.88 -28.33
CA LEU A 68 0.48 19.82 -28.00
C LEU A 68 -0.11 20.85 -27.03
N GLY A 69 0.49 20.98 -25.84
CA GLY A 69 -0.08 21.76 -24.74
C GLY A 69 -0.54 23.17 -25.12
N GLU A 70 -1.41 23.76 -24.31
CA GLU A 70 -1.94 25.11 -24.57
C GLU A 70 -0.81 26.12 -24.80
N ARG A 71 -0.96 26.98 -25.82
CA ARG A 71 0.02 28.04 -26.13
C ARG A 71 -0.27 29.31 -25.34
N CYS A 72 0.78 30.09 -25.09
CA CYS A 72 0.63 31.41 -24.50
C CYS A 72 -0.15 32.31 -25.47
N THR A 73 -1.07 33.13 -24.95
CA THR A 73 -1.86 34.07 -25.78
C THR A 73 -1.01 35.20 -26.37
N VAL A 74 0.20 35.43 -25.83
CA VAL A 74 1.13 36.43 -26.36
C VAL A 74 1.80 35.88 -27.62
N ASN A 75 1.56 36.51 -28.77
CA ASN A 75 2.01 36.03 -30.08
C ASN A 75 3.53 35.91 -30.21
N GLU A 76 4.29 36.73 -29.48
CA GLU A 76 5.77 36.68 -29.47
C GLU A 76 6.31 35.59 -28.54
N CYS A 77 5.46 34.96 -27.72
CA CYS A 77 5.88 33.94 -26.78
C CYS A 77 5.86 32.55 -27.42
N LEU A 78 7.06 32.04 -27.69
CA LEU A 78 7.29 30.68 -28.20
C LEU A 78 7.64 29.68 -27.09
N GLN A 79 7.26 29.97 -25.84
CA GLN A 79 7.53 29.07 -24.72
C GLN A 79 6.70 27.79 -24.89
N LEU A 80 7.38 26.64 -24.93
CA LEU A 80 6.79 25.31 -24.93
C LEU A 80 6.82 24.72 -23.51
N ASP A 81 5.98 23.72 -23.25
CA ASP A 81 5.94 22.95 -21.99
C ASP A 81 5.84 23.80 -20.71
N PHE A 82 5.12 24.90 -20.76
CA PHE A 82 4.83 25.72 -19.59
C PHE A 82 3.53 25.27 -18.90
N LEU A 83 3.43 25.50 -17.59
CA LEU A 83 2.17 25.31 -16.87
C LEU A 83 1.14 26.34 -17.36
N PRO A 84 0.04 25.95 -18.02
CA PRO A 84 -0.93 26.90 -18.57
C PRO A 84 -1.69 27.60 -17.45
N LEU A 85 -1.47 28.91 -17.30
CA LEU A 85 -2.16 29.70 -16.28
C LEU A 85 -3.30 30.50 -16.91
N ARG A 86 -4.53 30.22 -16.48
CA ARG A 86 -5.73 30.87 -16.99
C ARG A 86 -6.11 32.07 -16.13
N CYS A 87 -6.19 33.25 -16.74
CA CYS A 87 -6.75 34.43 -16.08
C CYS A 87 -8.29 34.35 -16.08
N GLN A 88 -8.96 35.05 -15.15
CA GLN A 88 -10.42 35.19 -15.13
C GLN A 88 -10.99 35.86 -16.39
N CYS A 89 -10.16 36.48 -17.23
CA CYS A 89 -10.54 36.98 -18.55
C CYS A 89 -10.68 35.87 -19.62
N GLY A 90 -10.30 34.62 -19.30
CA GLY A 90 -10.40 33.45 -20.17
C GLY A 90 -9.11 33.13 -20.96
N LYS A 91 -8.15 34.06 -21.00
CA LYS A 91 -6.87 33.91 -21.72
C LYS A 91 -5.86 33.08 -20.92
N VAL A 92 -4.98 32.37 -21.65
CA VAL A 92 -3.95 31.47 -21.11
C VAL A 92 -2.57 32.08 -21.31
N PHE A 93 -1.73 32.07 -20.27
CA PHE A 93 -0.40 32.65 -20.29
C PHE A 93 0.61 31.74 -19.59
N CYS A 94 1.88 31.87 -19.95
CA CYS A 94 2.97 31.33 -19.12
C CYS A 94 3.17 32.19 -17.86
N SER A 95 3.94 31.69 -16.89
CA SER A 95 4.17 32.37 -15.60
C SER A 95 4.63 33.83 -15.75
N GLN A 96 5.55 34.11 -16.69
CA GLN A 96 6.05 35.46 -16.92
C GLN A 96 4.97 36.39 -17.51
N HIS A 97 4.27 35.92 -18.56
CA HIS A 97 3.25 36.73 -19.23
C HIS A 97 1.96 36.89 -18.41
N LEU A 98 1.63 35.95 -17.50
CA LEU A 98 0.53 36.15 -16.57
C LEU A 98 0.81 37.31 -15.61
N GLN A 99 2.05 37.44 -15.14
CA GLN A 99 2.43 38.52 -14.23
C GLN A 99 2.36 39.88 -14.91
N SER A 100 2.76 39.99 -16.17
CA SER A 100 2.54 41.21 -16.97
C SER A 100 1.05 41.47 -17.25
N HIS A 101 0.29 40.41 -17.49
CA HIS A 101 -1.14 40.50 -17.73
C HIS A 101 -1.92 40.92 -16.47
N SER A 102 -1.50 40.49 -15.27
CA SER A 102 -2.19 40.84 -14.02
C SER A 102 -2.14 42.34 -13.69
N GLN A 103 -1.16 43.06 -14.23
CA GLN A 103 -1.08 44.52 -14.08
C GLN A 103 -1.98 45.28 -15.06
N THR A 104 -2.36 44.65 -16.17
CA THR A 104 -3.07 45.29 -17.28
C THR A 104 -4.51 44.79 -17.46
N CYS A 105 -4.88 43.71 -16.76
CA CYS A 105 -6.17 43.06 -16.91
C CYS A 105 -7.22 43.67 -15.99
N SER A 106 -8.31 44.19 -16.55
CA SER A 106 -9.43 44.74 -15.77
C SER A 106 -10.19 43.69 -14.95
N LYS A 107 -10.06 42.40 -15.31
CA LYS A 107 -10.71 41.28 -14.61
C LYS A 107 -9.79 40.58 -13.60
N SER A 108 -8.50 40.93 -13.54
CA SER A 108 -7.62 40.36 -12.52
C SER A 108 -7.81 41.10 -11.21
N ARG A 109 -8.38 40.38 -10.23
CA ARG A 109 -8.50 40.88 -8.86
C ARG A 109 -7.23 40.52 -8.09
N MET A 110 -6.50 41.51 -7.62
CA MET A 110 -5.49 41.31 -6.57
C MET A 110 -6.22 41.23 -5.23
N LEU A 111 -5.95 40.18 -4.46
CA LEU A 111 -6.47 40.06 -3.09
C LEU A 111 -5.83 41.14 -2.23
N THR A 112 -6.61 41.78 -1.36
CA THR A 112 -6.08 42.76 -0.40
C THR A 112 -5.40 42.03 0.76
N GLU A 113 -4.45 42.69 1.45
CA GLU A 113 -3.76 42.10 2.61
C GLU A 113 -4.73 41.59 3.68
N ASP A 114 -5.90 42.22 3.83
CA ASP A 114 -6.92 41.80 4.79
C ASP A 114 -7.67 40.53 4.38
N GLU A 115 -7.81 40.26 3.08
CA GLU A 115 -8.35 38.97 2.58
C GLU A 115 -7.32 37.83 2.74
N LEU A 116 -6.02 38.14 2.67
CA LEU A 116 -4.93 37.20 2.93
C LEU A 116 -4.76 36.85 4.42
N LYS A 117 -5.25 37.69 5.34
CA LYS A 117 -5.21 37.42 6.80
C LYS A 117 -6.24 36.38 7.26
N CYS A 118 -7.20 36.02 6.41
CA CYS A 118 -8.25 35.06 6.75
C CYS A 118 -7.84 33.58 6.56
N PHE A 119 -6.57 33.32 6.20
CA PHE A 119 -6.07 31.95 6.14
C PHE A 119 -5.59 31.52 7.55
N ASP A 120 -6.28 30.54 8.14
CA ASP A 120 -5.95 29.97 9.46
C ASP A 120 -4.56 29.27 9.53
N ASN A 121 -3.79 29.26 8.43
CA ASN A 121 -2.55 28.47 8.28
C ASN A 121 -1.35 29.29 7.78
N VAL A 122 -1.20 30.54 8.22
CA VAL A 122 -0.02 31.35 7.89
C VAL A 122 1.12 31.01 8.85
N LEU A 123 2.12 30.29 8.36
CA LEU A 123 3.27 29.83 9.13
C LEU A 123 4.45 30.80 8.99
N VAL A 124 5.07 31.17 10.11
CA VAL A 124 6.25 32.06 10.16
C VAL A 124 7.53 31.24 9.99
N CYS A 125 8.50 31.78 9.26
CA CYS A 125 9.82 31.17 9.12
C CYS A 125 10.58 31.12 10.46
N SER A 126 11.17 29.98 10.80
CA SER A 126 11.93 29.77 12.04
C SER A 126 13.41 30.14 11.93
N GLN A 127 13.84 30.73 10.81
CA GLN A 127 15.22 31.18 10.58
C GLN A 127 15.48 32.50 11.32
N ASP A 128 16.65 32.62 11.94
CA ASP A 128 17.07 33.85 12.62
C ASP A 128 17.01 35.06 11.68
N GLY A 129 16.25 36.09 12.07
CA GLY A 129 16.09 37.32 11.31
C GLY A 129 15.08 37.28 10.15
N CYS A 130 14.43 36.14 9.89
CA CYS A 130 13.42 36.04 8.82
C CYS A 130 12.00 36.27 9.34
N LYS A 131 11.25 37.19 8.69
CA LYS A 131 9.82 37.45 8.97
C LYS A 131 8.90 37.01 7.82
N ASP A 132 9.42 36.20 6.90
CA ASP A 132 8.62 35.71 5.77
C ASP A 132 7.58 34.69 6.26
N HIS A 133 6.41 34.76 5.64
CA HIS A 133 5.27 33.89 5.92
C HIS A 133 5.07 32.91 4.76
N SER A 134 4.65 31.68 5.07
CA SER A 134 4.27 30.66 4.09
C SER A 134 2.93 30.05 4.47
N ILE A 135 2.08 29.82 3.48
CA ILE A 135 0.83 29.08 3.65
C ILE A 135 1.08 27.57 3.57
N VAL A 136 2.17 27.17 2.90
CA VAL A 136 2.56 25.77 2.74
C VAL A 136 3.55 25.39 3.85
N PRO A 137 3.28 24.34 4.64
CA PRO A 137 4.19 23.87 5.69
C PRO A 137 5.45 23.23 5.09
N MET A 138 6.58 23.93 5.16
CA MET A 138 7.89 23.40 4.80
C MET A 138 8.67 23.04 6.08
N ILE A 139 8.39 21.84 6.59
CA ILE A 139 8.97 21.35 7.85
C ILE A 139 10.30 20.65 7.58
N CYS A 140 11.35 21.02 8.33
CA CYS A 140 12.63 20.32 8.27
C CYS A 140 12.53 18.93 8.92
N PRO A 141 12.97 17.84 8.26
CA PRO A 141 12.90 16.49 8.82
C PRO A 141 13.83 16.28 10.03
N ARG A 142 14.82 17.16 10.23
CA ARG A 142 15.80 17.06 11.31
C ARG A 142 15.36 17.78 12.58
N CYS A 143 14.96 19.05 12.47
CA CYS A 143 14.59 19.88 13.62
C CYS A 143 13.07 20.08 13.80
N ALA A 144 12.25 19.58 12.87
CA ALA A 144 10.79 19.71 12.87
C ALA A 144 10.27 21.18 12.91
N LYS A 145 11.10 22.16 12.55
CA LYS A 145 10.73 23.58 12.44
C LYS A 145 10.32 23.94 11.01
N HIS A 146 9.47 24.97 10.87
CA HIS A 146 8.99 25.48 9.59
C HIS A 146 9.91 26.58 9.02
N PHE A 147 10.16 26.56 7.70
CA PHE A 147 10.99 27.56 7.01
C PHE A 147 10.30 28.08 5.74
N CYS A 148 10.49 29.35 5.36
CA CYS A 148 9.94 29.85 4.10
C CYS A 148 10.64 29.22 2.88
N ILE A 149 10.10 29.40 1.67
CA ILE A 149 10.67 28.83 0.43
C ILE A 149 12.14 29.24 0.23
N LYS A 150 12.52 30.47 0.61
CA LYS A 150 13.90 30.97 0.53
C LYS A 150 14.85 30.25 1.50
N HIS A 151 14.34 29.84 2.66
CA HIS A 151 15.11 29.15 3.71
C HIS A 151 14.79 27.66 3.81
N ARG A 152 14.15 27.07 2.78
CA ARG A 152 13.83 25.63 2.72
C ARG A 152 15.11 24.79 2.78
N HIS A 153 16.16 25.24 2.11
CA HIS A 153 17.47 24.59 2.11
C HIS A 153 18.34 25.21 3.19
N LEU A 154 18.30 24.62 4.39
CA LEU A 154 19.12 25.05 5.52
C LEU A 154 20.58 24.66 5.28
N THR A 155 21.49 25.64 5.34
CA THR A 155 22.94 25.40 5.38
C THR A 155 23.39 24.95 6.76
N THR A 156 22.74 25.47 7.81
CA THR A 156 23.00 25.13 9.20
C THR A 156 21.69 24.72 9.88
N CYS A 157 21.52 23.44 10.14
CA CYS A 157 20.38 22.92 10.91
C CYS A 157 20.86 22.58 12.32
N GLN A 158 20.24 23.18 13.33
CA GLN A 158 20.47 22.79 14.72
C GLN A 158 19.50 21.64 15.04
N ASP A 159 20.05 20.42 15.10
CA ASP A 159 19.30 19.24 15.52
C ASP A 159 18.83 19.38 16.97
N LYS A 160 17.73 18.71 17.31
CA LYS A 160 17.37 18.50 18.73
C LYS A 160 18.53 17.80 19.43
N THR A 161 18.86 18.23 20.64
CA THR A 161 19.91 17.56 21.41
C THR A 161 19.47 16.15 21.80
N GLN A 162 20.43 15.26 22.08
CA GLN A 162 20.12 13.90 22.52
C GLN A 162 19.28 13.89 23.80
N GLU A 163 19.51 14.86 24.69
CA GLU A 163 18.76 15.02 25.94
C GLU A 163 17.30 15.44 25.69
N GLU A 164 17.07 16.38 24.78
CA GLU A 164 15.71 16.80 24.38
C GLU A 164 14.93 15.64 23.76
N LEU A 165 15.60 14.84 22.92
CA LEU A 165 14.98 13.67 22.29
C LEU A 165 14.64 12.58 23.32
N GLN A 166 15.50 12.36 24.33
CA GLN A 166 15.24 11.44 25.42
C GLN A 166 14.05 11.89 26.28
N LEU A 167 13.99 13.19 26.60
CA LEU A 167 12.89 13.76 27.36
C LEU A 167 11.54 13.62 26.63
N GLU A 168 11.51 13.84 25.32
CA GLU A 168 10.32 13.64 24.50
C GLU A 168 9.88 12.17 24.47
N LYS A 169 10.83 11.24 24.32
CA LYS A 169 10.58 9.79 24.40
C LYS A 169 10.05 9.37 25.78
N ASP A 170 10.63 9.89 26.86
CA ASP A 170 10.21 9.57 28.22
C ASP A 170 8.81 10.10 28.52
N LYS A 171 8.48 11.32 28.06
CA LYS A 171 7.12 11.87 28.14
C LYS A 171 6.11 10.97 27.41
N PHE A 172 6.46 10.47 26.23
CA PHE A 172 5.61 9.54 25.49
C PHE A 172 5.46 8.18 26.18
N LEU A 173 6.52 7.67 26.80
CA LEU A 173 6.51 6.38 27.51
C LEU A 173 5.86 6.45 28.90
N GLN A 174 5.79 7.63 29.52
CA GLN A 174 5.28 7.79 30.88
C GLN A 174 3.83 7.29 31.07
N PRO A 175 2.85 7.63 30.21
CA PRO A 175 1.51 7.06 30.30
C PRO A 175 1.47 5.54 30.17
N ALA A 176 2.29 4.97 29.28
CA ALA A 176 2.38 3.52 29.10
C ALA A 176 2.95 2.83 30.36
N ARG A 177 3.98 3.41 30.98
CA ARG A 177 4.54 2.93 32.26
C ARG A 177 3.50 2.99 33.38
N GLN A 178 2.74 4.07 33.48
CA GLN A 178 1.66 4.21 34.47
C GLN A 178 0.56 3.16 34.27
N PHE A 179 0.16 2.93 33.01
CA PHE A 179 -0.82 1.89 32.67
C PHE A 179 -0.31 0.50 33.03
N GLU A 180 0.95 0.17 32.70
CA GLU A 180 1.56 -1.11 33.04
C GLU A 180 1.60 -1.34 34.56
N GLN A 181 2.03 -0.32 35.33
CA GLN A 181 2.02 -0.38 36.80
C GLN A 181 0.61 -0.65 37.34
N ALA A 182 -0.39 0.12 36.91
CA ALA A 182 -1.78 -0.10 37.34
C ALA A 182 -2.31 -1.49 36.94
N LYS A 183 -2.01 -1.95 35.72
CA LYS A 183 -2.38 -3.28 35.22
C LYS A 183 -1.78 -4.40 36.06
N THR A 184 -0.50 -4.30 36.44
CA THR A 184 0.15 -5.34 37.26
C THR A 184 -0.49 -5.47 38.63
N LEU A 185 -0.83 -4.35 39.29
CA LEU A 185 -1.51 -4.36 40.59
C LEU A 185 -2.90 -5.00 40.50
N VAL A 186 -3.66 -4.66 39.45
CA VAL A 186 -4.98 -5.26 39.20
C VAL A 186 -4.86 -6.74 38.87
N ASP A 187 -3.90 -7.15 38.04
CA ASP A 187 -3.69 -8.55 37.69
C ASP A 187 -3.31 -9.40 38.92
N GLN A 188 -2.45 -8.88 39.82
CA GLN A 188 -2.11 -9.52 41.09
C GLN A 188 -3.35 -9.66 42.00
N GLN A 189 -4.20 -8.63 42.08
CA GLN A 189 -5.43 -8.68 42.87
C GLN A 189 -6.41 -9.72 42.32
N ILE A 190 -6.55 -9.83 40.99
CA ILE A 190 -7.41 -10.83 40.36
C ILE A 190 -6.86 -12.24 40.61
N GLN A 191 -5.54 -12.44 40.50
CA GLN A 191 -4.92 -13.75 40.77
C GLN A 191 -5.20 -14.22 42.20
N ARG A 192 -5.10 -13.33 43.20
CA ARG A 192 -5.46 -13.65 44.59
C ARG A 192 -6.92 -14.08 44.73
N ARG A 193 -7.85 -13.30 44.16
CA ARG A 193 -9.29 -13.62 44.18
C ARG A 193 -9.61 -14.95 43.49
N LEU A 194 -8.95 -15.26 42.38
CA LEU A 194 -9.11 -16.54 41.69
C LEU A 194 -8.60 -17.72 42.54
N ALA A 195 -7.44 -17.56 43.18
CA ALA A 195 -6.88 -18.58 44.08
C ALA A 195 -7.79 -18.84 45.30
N GLU A 196 -8.36 -17.79 45.87
CA GLU A 196 -9.34 -17.90 46.96
C GLU A 196 -10.67 -18.51 46.50
N GLY A 197 -11.16 -18.10 45.33
CA GLY A 197 -12.40 -18.61 44.73
C GLY A 197 -12.37 -20.11 44.45
N ARG A 198 -11.19 -20.66 44.13
CA ARG A 198 -11.00 -22.11 43.95
C ARG A 198 -11.11 -22.93 45.24
N LYS A 199 -10.80 -22.34 46.39
CA LYS A 199 -10.91 -23.02 47.70
C LYS A 199 -12.37 -23.22 48.12
N LYS A 200 -13.31 -22.46 47.55
CA LYS A 200 -14.72 -22.48 47.90
C LYS A 200 -15.52 -23.28 46.86
N PRO A 201 -16.33 -24.28 47.25
CA PRO A 201 -17.01 -25.17 46.29
C PRO A 201 -18.02 -24.43 45.40
N LYS A 202 -18.73 -23.43 45.95
CA LYS A 202 -19.74 -22.64 45.22
C LYS A 202 -19.14 -21.68 44.18
N SER A 203 -17.88 -21.27 44.32
CA SER A 203 -17.23 -20.30 43.41
C SER A 203 -16.16 -20.91 42.51
N LYS A 204 -15.87 -22.20 42.66
CA LYS A 204 -14.83 -22.89 41.88
C LYS A 204 -15.13 -22.87 40.39
N GLU A 205 -16.37 -23.19 39.99
CA GLU A 205 -16.76 -23.23 38.57
C GLU A 205 -16.61 -21.85 37.89
N LEU A 206 -17.01 -20.77 38.59
CA LEU A 206 -16.83 -19.41 38.10
C LEU A 206 -15.35 -19.05 37.98
N ALA A 207 -14.53 -19.40 38.98
CA ALA A 207 -13.09 -19.15 38.95
C ALA A 207 -12.39 -19.87 37.77
N ASP A 208 -12.80 -21.10 37.47
CA ASP A 208 -12.24 -21.89 36.36
C ASP A 208 -12.67 -21.34 34.99
N LYS A 209 -13.93 -20.88 34.84
CA LYS A 209 -14.37 -20.14 33.64
C LYS A 209 -13.56 -18.86 33.42
N VAL A 210 -13.35 -18.06 34.46
CA VAL A 210 -12.57 -16.82 34.36
C VAL A 210 -11.09 -17.12 34.03
N GLN A 211 -10.51 -18.18 34.59
CA GLN A 211 -9.16 -18.59 34.22
C GLN A 211 -9.08 -19.02 32.75
N LEU A 212 -10.05 -19.80 32.26
CA LEU A 212 -10.09 -20.20 30.86
C LEU A 212 -10.18 -18.98 29.94
N MET A 213 -11.02 -17.99 30.27
CA MET A 213 -11.09 -16.72 29.54
C MET A 213 -9.74 -16.00 29.52
N LYS A 214 -9.02 -15.95 30.65
CA LYS A 214 -7.68 -15.34 30.71
C LYS A 214 -6.65 -16.06 29.83
N ILE A 215 -6.65 -17.39 29.82
CA ILE A 215 -5.78 -18.19 28.96
C ILE A 215 -6.13 -17.92 27.50
N LYS A 216 -7.40 -17.96 27.12
CA LYS A 216 -7.85 -17.68 25.74
C LYS A 216 -7.42 -16.30 25.25
N ASN A 217 -7.46 -15.28 26.11
CA ASN A 217 -7.07 -13.92 25.76
C ASN A 217 -5.53 -13.73 25.67
N LYS A 218 -4.74 -14.47 26.44
CA LYS A 218 -3.27 -14.33 26.47
C LYS A 218 -2.54 -15.37 25.61
N ALA A 219 -3.19 -16.45 25.20
CA ALA A 219 -2.55 -17.57 24.54
C ALA A 219 -2.02 -17.22 23.15
N THR A 220 -0.79 -17.64 22.86
CA THR A 220 -0.15 -17.49 21.56
C THR A 220 -0.05 -18.85 20.86
N GLY A 221 -0.13 -18.86 19.53
CA GLY A 221 -0.16 -20.10 18.74
C GLY A 221 -0.40 -19.83 17.26
N LEU A 222 -0.47 -20.89 16.45
CA LEU A 222 -0.70 -20.79 15.00
C LEU A 222 -2.10 -20.26 14.70
N LYS A 223 -2.17 -19.07 14.09
CA LYS A 223 -3.45 -18.39 13.80
C LYS A 223 -4.34 -19.13 12.79
N THR A 224 -3.76 -20.06 12.01
CA THR A 224 -4.44 -20.89 11.00
C THR A 224 -5.37 -21.95 11.59
N ILE A 225 -5.24 -22.27 12.89
CA ILE A 225 -6.06 -23.29 13.55
C ILE A 225 -7.49 -22.74 13.76
N PRO A 226 -8.55 -23.43 13.30
CA PRO A 226 -9.94 -23.03 13.55
C PRO A 226 -10.28 -22.97 15.05
N VAL A 227 -11.17 -22.07 15.46
CA VAL A 227 -11.50 -21.85 16.89
C VAL A 227 -12.00 -23.13 17.57
N LEU A 228 -12.75 -23.97 16.84
CA LEU A 228 -13.29 -25.24 17.34
C LEU A 228 -12.19 -26.25 17.69
N ASP A 229 -11.04 -26.14 17.04
CA ASP A 229 -9.92 -27.07 17.17
C ASP A 229 -8.81 -26.55 18.09
N LYS A 230 -8.96 -25.35 18.66
CA LYS A 230 -7.99 -24.80 19.62
C LYS A 230 -8.13 -25.46 20.98
N VAL A 231 -7.07 -26.13 21.42
CA VAL A 231 -6.88 -26.58 22.81
C VAL A 231 -5.89 -25.65 23.49
N TYR A 232 -6.23 -25.19 24.70
CA TYR A 232 -5.46 -24.17 25.43
C TYR A 232 -4.71 -24.79 26.60
N PHE A 233 -3.42 -24.48 26.73
CA PHE A 233 -2.53 -24.98 27.77
C PHE A 233 -1.80 -23.83 28.47
N ASN A 234 -1.47 -24.03 29.75
CA ASN A 234 -0.50 -23.21 30.46
C ASN A 234 0.81 -24.00 30.58
N ILE A 235 1.81 -23.61 29.80
CA ILE A 235 3.13 -24.23 29.83
C ILE A 235 3.94 -23.55 30.93
N HIS A 236 4.45 -24.35 31.87
CA HIS A 236 5.25 -23.86 32.98
C HIS A 236 6.73 -23.99 32.60
N VAL A 237 7.33 -22.86 32.24
CA VAL A 237 8.77 -22.73 32.00
C VAL A 237 9.39 -22.20 33.29
N PRO A 238 10.62 -22.59 33.68
CA PRO A 238 11.27 -22.03 34.87
C PRO A 238 11.20 -20.49 34.88
N GLY A 239 10.45 -19.95 35.85
CA GLY A 239 10.23 -18.52 36.05
C GLY A 239 9.05 -17.88 35.31
N LYS A 240 8.36 -18.56 34.37
CA LYS A 240 7.22 -17.99 33.63
C LYS A 240 6.17 -19.03 33.23
N VAL A 241 4.89 -18.66 33.35
CA VAL A 241 3.78 -19.44 32.79
C VAL A 241 3.38 -18.82 31.45
N VAL A 242 3.49 -19.59 30.37
CA VAL A 242 3.17 -19.14 29.01
C VAL A 242 1.88 -19.85 28.55
N PRO A 243 0.78 -19.12 28.35
CA PRO A 243 -0.42 -19.68 27.75
C PRO A 243 -0.19 -19.90 26.25
N VAL A 244 -0.48 -21.11 25.77
CA VAL A 244 -0.33 -21.51 24.36
C VAL A 244 -1.58 -22.23 23.91
N PHE A 245 -1.92 -22.13 22.61
CA PHE A 245 -2.96 -22.98 22.02
C PHE A 245 -2.42 -23.81 20.86
N VAL A 246 -2.89 -25.05 20.77
CA VAL A 246 -2.52 -26.03 19.73
C VAL A 246 -3.77 -26.68 19.13
N SER A 247 -3.61 -27.38 18.01
CA SER A 247 -4.70 -28.09 17.35
C SER A 247 -5.08 -29.34 18.15
N LYS A 248 -6.38 -29.64 18.25
CA LYS A 248 -6.90 -30.92 18.75
C LYS A 248 -6.35 -32.10 17.95
N ASN A 249 -6.19 -31.92 16.65
CA ASN A 249 -5.84 -32.97 15.71
C ASN A 249 -4.34 -32.92 15.40
N TRP A 250 -3.50 -32.75 16.42
CA TRP A 250 -2.05 -32.71 16.23
C TRP A 250 -1.58 -34.07 15.70
N SER A 251 -1.34 -34.16 14.38
CA SER A 251 -0.68 -35.31 13.77
C SER A 251 0.81 -35.25 14.14
N LEU A 252 1.31 -36.33 14.75
CA LEU A 252 2.74 -36.58 14.93
C LEU A 252 3.43 -36.77 13.58
#